data_AF-A0A314XPW4-F1
#
_entry.id   AF-A0A314XPW4-F1
#
_cell.length_a   1.000
_cell.length_b   1.000
_cell.length_c   1.000
_cell.angle_alpha   90.00
_cell.angle_beta   90.00
_cell.angle_gamma   90.00
#
_symmetry.space_group_name_H-M   'P 1'
#
loop_
_entity.id
_entity.type
_entity.pdbx_description
1 polymer ?
#
loop_
_entity_poly.entity_id
_entity_poly.type
_entity_poly.pdbx_seq_one_letter_code
_entity_poly.pdbx_strand_id
1 'polypeptide(L)'
;MGYALCAVFVLRRRHPPNLLGKWKYGTHNTAHGLRCEVKPGNLGEGGRCPFFGCSEELGQIESEHIWLSFVSGEYFGTSWQDSCHHLDFSFKSLGPGLELKRCGVRFIYEKDLVGIKQ
;
A
#
# COMPACT_ATOMS: atom_id res chain seq x y z
N MET A 1 17.95 3.69 1.93
CA MET A 1 17.00 3.65 3.07
C MET A 1 15.56 3.74 2.56
N GLY A 2 14.58 3.22 3.29
CA GLY A 2 13.17 3.26 2.86
C GLY A 2 12.23 2.72 3.94
N TYR A 3 11.02 2.36 3.54
CA TYR A 3 10.08 1.67 4.44
C TYR A 3 9.44 0.47 3.73
N ALA A 4 9.22 -0.59 4.50
CA ALA A 4 8.39 -1.71 4.12
C ALA A 4 7.01 -1.55 4.77
N LEU A 5 5.95 -1.83 4.01
CA LEU A 5 4.60 -1.91 4.52
C LEU A 5 4.05 -3.31 4.34
N CYS A 6 3.17 -3.71 5.25
CA CYS A 6 2.37 -4.91 5.12
C CYS A 6 0.91 -4.63 5.46
N ALA A 7 0.01 -5.33 4.77
CA ALA A 7 -1.42 -5.28 5.03
C ALA A 7 -2.03 -6.66 4.81
N VAL A 8 -2.75 -7.16 5.81
CA VAL A 8 -3.60 -8.34 5.68
C VAL A 8 -4.99 -7.89 5.31
N PHE A 9 -5.52 -8.42 4.22
CA PHE A 9 -6.84 -8.05 3.71
C PHE A 9 -7.63 -9.27 3.25
N VAL A 10 -8.94 -9.09 3.17
CA VAL A 10 -9.87 -10.09 2.63
C VAL A 10 -10.90 -9.39 1.78
N LEU A 11 -11.35 -10.04 0.71
CA LEU A 11 -12.44 -9.55 -0.12
C LEU A 11 -13.74 -10.25 0.30
N ARG A 12 -14.56 -9.56 1.07
CA ARG A 12 -15.89 -10.03 1.48
C ARG A 12 -16.95 -9.48 0.54
N ARG A 13 -17.69 -10.38 -0.11
CA ARG A 13 -18.75 -10.17 -1.12
C ARG A 13 -18.23 -10.12 -2.56
N ARG A 14 -18.64 -11.14 -3.33
CA ARG A 14 -18.68 -11.14 -4.79
C ARG A 14 -19.85 -10.25 -5.24
N HIS A 15 -19.61 -8.96 -5.47
CA HIS A 15 -20.60 -8.17 -6.20
C HIS A 15 -20.45 -8.48 -7.68
N PRO A 16 -21.52 -8.50 -8.48
CA PRO A 16 -21.39 -8.68 -9.92
C PRO A 16 -20.39 -7.67 -10.47
N PRO A 17 -19.36 -8.10 -11.23
CA PRO A 17 -18.30 -7.21 -11.74
C PRO A 17 -18.83 -6.04 -12.58
N ASN A 18 -20.11 -6.10 -12.97
CA ASN A 18 -20.79 -5.19 -13.88
C ASN A 18 -21.36 -3.92 -13.19
N LEU A 19 -21.27 -3.80 -11.85
CA LEU A 19 -21.81 -2.64 -11.11
C LEU A 19 -20.76 -1.66 -10.59
N LEU A 20 -19.46 -1.95 -10.79
CA LEU A 20 -18.38 -1.13 -10.25
C LEU A 20 -17.62 -0.40 -11.35
N GLY A 21 -17.47 0.91 -11.19
CA GLY A 21 -16.57 1.71 -12.02
C GLY A 21 -15.16 1.15 -11.91
N LYS A 22 -14.64 0.59 -13.01
CA LYS A 22 -13.27 0.09 -13.09
C LYS A 22 -12.32 1.30 -13.13
N TRP A 23 -11.38 1.36 -12.18
CA TRP A 23 -10.33 2.37 -12.19
C TRP A 23 -9.24 1.93 -13.18
N LYS A 24 -8.88 2.80 -14.13
CA LYS A 24 -7.74 2.58 -15.04
C LYS A 24 -6.43 2.97 -14.34
N TYR A 25 -5.61 1.99 -14.02
CA TYR A 25 -4.23 2.20 -13.56
C TYR A 25 -3.26 1.48 -14.49
N GLY A 26 -2.61 2.25 -15.37
CA GLY A 26 -1.76 1.69 -16.42
C GLY A 26 -2.57 0.79 -17.37
N THR A 27 -2.14 -0.47 -17.52
CA THR A 27 -2.79 -1.49 -18.37
C THR A 27 -3.90 -2.27 -17.66
N HIS A 28 -4.09 -2.07 -16.35
CA HIS A 28 -5.03 -2.85 -15.56
C HIS A 28 -6.24 -2.02 -15.12
N ASN A 29 -7.41 -2.63 -15.28
CA ASN A 29 -8.67 -2.13 -14.74
C ASN A 29 -8.94 -2.84 -13.42
N THR A 30 -8.92 -2.12 -12.29
CA THR A 30 -9.18 -2.73 -10.97
C THR A 30 -10.41 -2.09 -10.35
N ALA A 31 -11.33 -2.89 -9.83
CA ALA A 31 -12.48 -2.40 -9.04
C ALA A 31 -12.13 -2.30 -7.55
N HIS A 32 -11.08 -2.97 -7.10
CA HIS A 32 -10.67 -3.05 -5.70
C HIS A 32 -9.17 -2.78 -5.54
N GLY A 33 -8.78 -2.27 -4.38
CA GLY A 33 -7.37 -2.11 -4.07
C GLY A 33 -7.10 -1.62 -2.66
N LEU A 34 -5.82 -1.56 -2.33
CA LEU A 34 -5.29 -0.96 -1.12
C LEU A 34 -4.38 0.20 -1.49
N ARG A 35 -4.45 1.27 -0.71
CA ARG A 35 -3.52 2.39 -0.79
C ARG A 35 -2.95 2.62 0.60
N CYS A 36 -1.65 2.91 0.69
CA CYS A 36 -1.08 3.47 1.90
C CYS A 36 -0.67 4.92 1.62
N GLU A 37 -1.34 5.86 2.26
CA GLU A 37 -0.98 7.27 2.23
C GLU A 37 0.13 7.52 3.25
N VAL A 38 1.15 8.29 2.86
CA VAL A 38 2.25 8.67 3.74
C VAL A 38 2.33 10.19 3.76
N LYS A 39 2.32 10.76 4.96
CA LYS A 39 2.38 12.21 5.17
C LYS A 39 3.49 12.55 6.14
N PRO A 40 4.42 13.46 5.78
CA PRO A 40 5.29 14.07 6.77
C PRO A 40 4.43 15.00 7.63
N GLY A 41 4.51 14.91 8.96
CA GLY A 41 3.61 15.63 9.88
C GLY A 41 3.54 17.15 9.70
N ASN A 42 4.54 17.74 9.03
CA ASN A 42 4.69 19.19 8.88
C ASN A 42 4.60 19.67 7.42
N LEU A 43 4.50 18.76 6.44
CA LEU A 43 4.53 19.09 5.01
C LEU A 43 3.19 18.71 4.38
N GLY A 44 2.50 19.71 3.83
CA GLY A 44 1.19 19.53 3.19
C GLY A 44 1.21 18.70 1.90
N GLU A 45 2.39 18.28 1.44
CA GLU A 45 2.55 17.47 0.24
C GLU A 45 2.79 15.99 0.63
N GLY A 46 1.77 15.17 0.40
CA GLY A 46 1.90 13.72 0.45
C GLY A 46 2.67 13.24 -0.79
N GLY A 47 3.75 12.50 -0.59
CA GLY A 47 4.49 11.89 -1.71
C GLY A 47 3.72 10.74 -2.38
N ARG A 48 4.35 10.08 -3.36
CA ARG A 48 3.72 8.94 -4.06
C ARG A 48 3.35 7.83 -3.07
N CYS A 49 2.08 7.47 -3.08
CA CYS A 49 1.50 6.46 -2.21
C CYS A 49 1.59 5.08 -2.87
N PRO A 50 2.17 4.05 -2.22
CA PRO A 50 2.11 2.70 -2.73
C PRO A 50 0.64 2.25 -2.84
N PHE A 51 0.35 1.59 -3.95
CA PHE A 51 -0.98 1.12 -4.29
C PHE A 51 -0.90 -0.34 -4.76
N PHE A 52 -1.86 -1.13 -4.32
CA PHE A 52 -2.07 -2.50 -4.76
C PHE A 52 -3.48 -2.60 -5.34
N GLY A 53 -3.57 -2.93 -6.62
CA GLY A 53 -4.82 -3.22 -7.28
C GLY A 53 -5.11 -4.71 -7.24
N CYS A 54 -6.36 -5.08 -6.96
CA CYS A 54 -6.83 -6.45 -7.10
C CYS A 54 -8.16 -6.50 -7.85
N SER A 55 -8.36 -7.60 -8.55
CA SER A 55 -9.59 -7.89 -9.28
C SER A 55 -9.96 -9.34 -8.98
N GLU A 56 -11.25 -9.61 -8.86
CA GLU A 56 -11.77 -10.98 -8.81
C GLU A 56 -11.37 -11.77 -10.06
N GLU A 57 -11.16 -11.09 -11.20
CA GLU A 57 -10.69 -11.67 -12.47
C GLU A 57 -9.21 -12.08 -12.41
N LEU A 58 -8.41 -11.49 -11.52
CA LEU A 58 -6.96 -11.74 -11.39
C LEU A 58 -6.62 -12.88 -10.40
N GLY A 59 -7.62 -13.45 -9.74
CA GLY A 59 -7.47 -14.57 -8.82
C GLY A 59 -8.61 -14.61 -7.79
N GLN A 60 -9.03 -15.81 -7.42
CA GLN A 60 -10.05 -16.00 -6.39
C GLN A 60 -9.46 -15.63 -5.02
N ILE A 61 -9.74 -14.43 -4.53
CA ILE A 61 -9.43 -14.03 -3.16
C ILE A 61 -10.46 -14.73 -2.25
N GLU A 62 -10.23 -16.00 -1.94
CA GLU A 62 -11.13 -16.81 -1.10
C GLU A 62 -10.76 -16.77 0.39
N SER A 63 -9.58 -16.24 0.72
CA SER A 63 -9.02 -16.23 2.08
C SER A 63 -8.34 -14.89 2.41
N GLU A 64 -7.65 -14.81 3.55
CA GLU A 64 -6.84 -13.65 3.90
C GLU A 64 -5.57 -13.62 3.05
N HIS A 65 -5.29 -12.48 2.42
CA HIS A 65 -4.08 -12.25 1.64
C HIS A 65 -3.20 -11.20 2.30
N ILE A 66 -1.90 -11.28 2.02
CA ILE A 66 -0.92 -10.28 2.42
C ILE A 66 -0.50 -9.43 1.23
N TRP A 67 -0.62 -8.12 1.39
CA TRP A 67 0.09 -7.16 0.57
C TRP A 67 1.39 -6.79 1.29
N LEU A 68 2.53 -7.03 0.66
CA LEU A 68 3.85 -6.64 1.11
C LEU A 68 4.48 -5.74 0.05
N SER A 69 5.01 -4.58 0.45
CA SER A 69 5.70 -3.69 -0.48
C SER A 69 6.83 -2.93 0.20
N PHE A 70 7.90 -2.73 -0.54
CA PHE A 70 9.01 -1.88 -0.15
C PHE A 70 8.98 -0.61 -0.99
N VAL A 71 9.13 0.54 -0.33
CA VAL A 71 9.24 1.84 -0.97
C VAL A 71 10.59 2.43 -0.63
N SER A 72 11.41 2.66 -1.66
CA SER A 72 12.69 3.37 -1.51
C SER A 72 12.43 4.80 -1.03
N GLY A 73 13.25 5.31 -0.12
CA GLY A 73 13.20 6.69 0.33
C GLY A 73 13.38 7.69 -0.82
N GLU A 74 14.11 7.31 -1.88
CA GLU A 74 14.23 8.12 -3.11
C GLU A 74 12.88 8.35 -3.78
N TYR A 75 11.95 7.40 -3.67
CA TYR A 75 10.64 7.44 -4.31
C TYR A 75 9.66 8.42 -3.62
N PHE A 76 9.95 8.77 -2.36
CA PHE A 76 9.15 9.68 -1.55
C PHE A 76 9.85 11.03 -1.32
N GLY A 77 10.97 11.27 -2.03
CA GLY A 77 11.87 12.39 -1.78
C GLY A 77 12.64 12.21 -0.47
N THR A 78 13.81 12.84 -0.34
CA THR A 78 14.62 12.74 0.90
C THR A 78 14.40 13.93 1.84
N SER A 79 13.61 14.93 1.44
CA SER A 79 13.37 16.18 2.18
C SER A 79 12.79 15.98 3.60
N TRP A 80 12.06 14.90 3.82
CA TRP A 80 11.52 14.54 5.14
C TRP A 80 12.60 14.04 6.11
N GLN A 81 13.75 13.56 5.63
CA GLN A 81 14.80 13.00 6.48
C GLN A 81 15.44 14.06 7.39
N ASP A 82 15.54 15.30 6.91
CA ASP A 82 16.22 16.39 7.62
C ASP A 82 15.26 17.29 8.42
N SER A 83 13.97 17.27 8.12
CA SER A 83 12.99 18.25 8.62
C SER A 83 11.77 17.66 9.31
N CYS A 84 11.59 16.34 9.25
CA CYS A 84 10.39 15.67 9.74
C CYS A 84 10.71 14.66 10.85
N HIS A 85 10.12 14.87 12.02
CA HIS A 85 10.31 14.01 13.18
C HIS A 85 9.37 12.80 13.22
N HIS A 86 8.32 12.77 12.39
CA HIS A 86 7.40 11.65 12.30
C HIS A 86 6.75 11.58 10.92
N LEU A 87 6.47 10.36 10.46
CA LEU A 87 5.67 10.09 9.26
C LEU A 87 4.38 9.39 9.68
N ASP A 88 3.26 9.89 9.16
CA ASP A 88 1.96 9.27 9.34
C ASP A 88 1.66 8.35 8.16
N PHE A 89 1.28 7.10 8.48
CA PHE A 89 0.88 6.10 7.51
C PHE A 89 -0.61 5.80 7.66
N SER A 90 -1.37 5.96 6.59
CA SER A 90 -2.81 5.69 6.56
C SER A 90 -3.16 4.68 5.48
N PHE A 91 -3.58 3.49 5.88
CA PHE A 91 -4.05 2.45 4.98
C PHE A 91 -5.53 2.67 4.63
N LYS A 92 -5.85 2.66 3.34
CA LYS A 92 -7.19 2.84 2.79
C LYS A 92 -7.55 1.65 1.90
N SER A 93 -8.74 1.11 2.12
CA SER A 93 -9.41 0.20 1.17
C SER A 93 -10.11 1.01 0.09
N LEU A 94 -9.96 0.57 -1.16
CA LEU A 94 -10.59 1.16 -2.33
C LEU A 94 -11.50 0.11 -2.96
N GLY A 95 -12.73 0.52 -3.30
CA GLY A 95 -13.76 -0.39 -3.77
C GLY A 95 -14.49 -1.13 -2.63
N PRO A 96 -15.71 -1.63 -2.88
CA PRO A 96 -16.51 -2.31 -1.88
C PRO A 96 -15.95 -3.70 -1.57
N GLY A 97 -16.30 -4.22 -0.40
CA GLY A 97 -16.01 -5.60 0.00
C GLY A 97 -14.57 -5.85 0.44
N LEU A 98 -13.62 -4.99 0.08
CA LEU A 98 -12.24 -5.14 0.52
C LEU A 98 -12.10 -4.65 1.96
N GLU A 99 -11.75 -5.56 2.86
CA GLU A 99 -11.62 -5.31 4.29
C GLU A 99 -10.15 -5.45 4.71
N LEU A 100 -9.61 -4.41 5.34
CA LEU A 100 -8.29 -4.43 5.96
C LEU A 100 -8.38 -5.01 7.37
N LYS A 101 -7.64 -6.09 7.63
CA LYS A 101 -7.63 -6.77 8.94
C LYS A 101 -6.50 -6.29 9.84
N ARG A 102 -5.30 -6.18 9.28
CA ARG A 102 -4.09 -5.77 9.99
C ARG A 102 -3.21 -4.99 9.04
N CYS A 103 -2.45 -4.05 9.56
CA CYS A 103 -1.44 -3.33 8.79
C CYS A 103 -0.24 -3.02 9.67
N GLY A 104 0.92 -2.87 9.02
CA GLY A 104 2.17 -2.53 9.68
C GLY A 104 3.10 -1.81 8.74
N VAL A 105 3.96 -0.99 9.31
CA VAL A 105 5.04 -0.32 8.59
C VAL A 105 6.32 -0.46 9.39
N ARG A 106 7.43 -0.66 8.69
CA ARG A 106 8.76 -0.72 9.27
C ARG A 106 9.73 0.06 8.40
N PHE A 107 10.47 0.99 9.01
CA PHE A 107 11.61 1.61 8.36
C PHE A 107 12.75 0.61 8.19
N ILE A 108 13.38 0.66 7.02
CA ILE A 108 14.50 -0.19 6.65
C ILE A 108 15.70 0.71 6.37
N TYR A 109 16.72 0.56 7.20
CA TYR A 109 18.00 1.22 7.10
C TYR A 109 19.05 0.27 6.52
N GLU A 110 20.17 0.79 6.04
CA GLU A 110 21.25 -0.04 5.48
C GLU A 110 21.78 -1.06 6.50
N LYS A 111 21.87 -0.67 7.77
CA LYS A 111 22.22 -1.56 8.88
C LYS A 111 21.27 -2.74 9.05
N ASP A 112 19.99 -2.60 8.69
CA ASP A 112 19.01 -3.69 8.74
C ASP A 112 19.22 -4.71 7.62
N LEU A 113 19.94 -4.34 6.55
CA LEU A 113 20.21 -5.19 5.40
C LEU A 113 21.47 -6.05 5.57
N VAL A 114 22.34 -5.73 6.53
CA VAL A 114 23.63 -6.42 6.74
C VAL A 114 23.45 -7.91 7.04
N GLY A 115 22.30 -8.31 7.60
CA GLY A 115 21.93 -9.70 7.87
C GLY A 115 21.11 -10.41 6.78
N ILE A 116 20.72 -9.70 5.71
CA ILE A 116 19.93 -10.25 4.60
C ILE A 116 20.87 -10.62 3.43
N LYS A 117 22.02 -11.21 3.74
CA LYS A 117 22.88 -11.84 2.73
C LYS A 117 22.28 -13.21 2.43
N GLN A 118 21.76 -13.35 1.21
CA GLN A 118 21.28 -14.59 0.64
C GLN A 118 22.46 -15.48 0.23
#